data_AF-A0AA36C7H2-F1
#
_entry.id   AF-A0AA36C7H2-F1
#
_cell.length_a   1.000
_cell.length_b   1.000
_cell.length_c   1.000
_cell.angle_alpha   90.00
_cell.angle_beta   90.00
_cell.angle_gamma   90.00
#
_symmetry.space_group_name_H-M   'P 1'
#
loop_
_entity.id
_entity.type
_entity.pdbx_description
1 polymer ?
#
loop_
_entity_poly.entity_id
_entity_poly.type
_entity_poly.pdbx_seq_one_letter_code
_entity_poly.pdbx_strand_id
1 'polypeptide(L)'
;MLCRVAVFGWVTFRNILFLGHIPFALNRISLYLWPGHYAHIWTNKLVFICFGLEWGVPVAINLGYFIAGCRGDLVDIADIRSLYSTCSTMASYQWWFCVGLSGCTCIVCYSVSFHLSRRQKKLSELEQKLLLCSVLQALPMFTEFLRTIIQFLLLYVFMIENYTADSWVAKFWSEVLYYYIDTLVTIPPYCLLLTNTHVRRLFLCRKKHTGSSATRVSSLGKTKIVEIK
;
A
#
# COMPACT_ATOMS: atom_id res chain seq x y z
N MET A 1 18.07 7.60 -21.55
CA MET A 1 17.56 6.27 -21.11
C MET A 1 17.34 6.19 -19.60
N LEU A 2 18.33 6.56 -18.76
CA LEU A 2 18.25 6.48 -17.30
C LEU A 2 17.03 7.22 -16.69
N CYS A 3 16.78 8.47 -17.11
CA CYS A 3 15.63 9.25 -16.62
C CYS A 3 14.28 8.59 -16.93
N ARG A 4 14.15 7.91 -18.08
CA ARG A 4 12.90 7.20 -18.45
C ARG A 4 12.66 5.99 -17.57
N VAL A 5 13.71 5.21 -17.31
CA VAL A 5 13.65 4.06 -16.40
C VAL A 5 13.32 4.52 -14.98
N ALA A 6 13.91 5.64 -14.53
CA ALA A 6 13.62 6.23 -13.23
C ALA A 6 12.16 6.68 -13.10
N VAL A 7 11.62 7.40 -14.10
CA VAL A 7 10.21 7.84 -14.11
C VAL A 7 9.25 6.64 -14.18
N PHE A 8 9.54 5.67 -15.05
CA PHE A 8 8.75 4.43 -15.15
C PHE A 8 8.73 3.68 -13.82
N GLY A 9 9.90 3.49 -13.21
CA GLY A 9 10.03 2.84 -11.90
C GLY A 9 9.24 3.59 -10.84
N TRP A 10 9.44 4.91 -10.74
CA TRP A 10 8.75 5.75 -9.76
C TRP A 10 7.22 5.67 -9.89
N VAL A 11 6.65 5.89 -11.08
CA VAL A 11 5.19 5.82 -11.30
C VAL A 11 4.65 4.41 -11.02
N THR A 12 5.39 3.38 -11.41
CA THR A 12 4.99 1.97 -11.20
C THR A 12 4.98 1.59 -9.73
N PHE A 13 6.07 1.85 -9.00
CA PHE A 13 6.16 1.57 -7.57
C PHE A 13 5.09 2.31 -6.78
N ARG A 14 4.81 3.55 -7.18
CA ARG A 14 3.76 4.34 -6.55
C ARG A 14 2.40 3.67 -6.74
N ASN A 15 2.01 3.30 -7.96
CA ASN A 15 0.75 2.62 -8.23
C ASN A 15 0.63 1.27 -7.50
N ILE A 16 1.71 0.49 -7.46
CA ILE A 16 1.80 -0.76 -6.69
C ILE A 16 1.45 -0.50 -5.22
N LEU A 17 2.07 0.52 -4.61
CA LEU A 17 1.87 0.83 -3.21
C LEU A 17 0.40 1.16 -2.89
N PHE A 18 -0.27 1.95 -3.72
CA PHE A 18 -1.68 2.29 -3.49
C PHE A 18 -2.60 1.10 -3.71
N LEU A 19 -2.47 0.40 -4.84
CA LEU A 19 -3.31 -0.75 -5.16
C LEU A 19 -3.09 -1.91 -4.18
N GLY A 20 -1.88 -2.07 -3.64
CA GLY A 20 -1.57 -3.07 -2.62
C GLY A 20 -2.40 -2.94 -1.35
N HIS A 21 -2.89 -1.74 -1.01
CA HIS A 21 -3.77 -1.56 0.14
C HIS A 21 -5.16 -2.20 -0.04
N ILE A 22 -5.62 -2.41 -1.28
CA ILE A 22 -6.92 -3.03 -1.58
C ILE A 22 -6.98 -4.48 -1.06
N PRO A 23 -6.10 -5.41 -1.45
CA PRO A 23 -6.14 -6.78 -0.95
C PRO A 23 -5.94 -6.84 0.57
N PHE A 24 -5.14 -5.95 1.17
CA PHE A 24 -5.05 -5.87 2.65
C PHE A 24 -6.39 -5.48 3.29
N ALA A 25 -7.06 -4.47 2.77
CA ALA A 25 -8.36 -4.03 3.30
C ALA A 25 -9.44 -5.11 3.11
N LEU A 26 -9.47 -5.77 1.95
CA LEU A 26 -10.36 -6.91 1.66
C LEU A 26 -10.06 -8.09 2.58
N ASN A 27 -8.79 -8.37 2.86
CA ASN A 27 -8.39 -9.42 3.80
C ASN A 27 -8.94 -9.15 5.20
N ARG A 28 -8.83 -7.91 5.67
CA ARG A 28 -9.32 -7.54 7.00
C ARG A 28 -10.83 -7.60 7.11
N ILE A 29 -11.57 -7.07 6.15
CA ILE A 29 -13.04 -7.13 6.21
C ILE A 29 -13.55 -8.58 6.08
N SER A 30 -12.88 -9.43 5.29
CA SER A 30 -13.25 -10.85 5.13
C SER A 30 -13.21 -11.61 6.45
N LEU A 31 -12.27 -11.28 7.33
CA LEU A 31 -12.17 -11.89 8.67
C LEU A 31 -13.43 -11.63 9.50
N TYR A 32 -13.99 -10.42 9.40
CA TYR A 32 -15.17 -10.02 10.15
C TYR A 32 -16.48 -10.48 9.52
N LEU A 33 -16.56 -10.50 8.18
CA LEU A 33 -17.75 -10.93 7.44
C LEU A 33 -17.92 -12.45 7.44
N TRP A 34 -16.83 -13.20 7.28
CA TRP A 34 -16.86 -14.65 7.12
C TRP A 34 -15.79 -15.37 7.96
N PRO A 35 -15.82 -15.25 9.30
CA PRO A 35 -14.78 -15.84 10.16
C PRO A 35 -14.62 -17.35 9.97
N GLY A 36 -15.72 -18.10 9.76
CA GLY A 36 -15.68 -19.55 9.55
C GLY A 36 -15.14 -20.00 8.18
N HIS A 37 -15.15 -19.12 7.18
CA HIS A 37 -14.67 -19.42 5.83
C HIS A 37 -13.40 -18.66 5.47
N TYR A 38 -12.87 -17.83 6.38
CA TYR A 38 -11.73 -16.96 6.13
C TYR A 38 -10.52 -17.71 5.56
N ALA A 39 -10.18 -18.86 6.15
CA ALA A 39 -9.06 -19.69 5.70
C ALA A 39 -9.28 -20.31 4.31
N HIS A 40 -10.54 -20.54 3.90
CA HIS A 40 -10.88 -21.03 2.56
C HIS A 40 -10.87 -19.91 1.52
N ILE A 41 -11.22 -18.67 1.91
CA ILE A 41 -11.17 -17.52 1.02
C ILE A 41 -9.70 -17.15 0.75
N TRP A 42 -8.92 -16.92 1.80
CA TRP A 42 -7.54 -16.44 1.71
C TRP A 42 -6.53 -17.59 1.60
N THR A 43 -6.63 -18.35 0.50
CA THR A 43 -5.65 -19.38 0.15
C THR A 43 -4.36 -18.77 -0.40
N ASN A 44 -3.25 -19.52 -0.36
CA ASN A 44 -2.00 -19.12 -1.01
C ASN A 44 -2.20 -18.77 -2.49
N LYS A 45 -3.09 -19.50 -3.20
CA LYS A 45 -3.43 -19.20 -4.59
C LYS A 45 -4.02 -17.80 -4.76
N LEU A 46 -4.99 -17.42 -3.93
CA LEU A 46 -5.58 -16.09 -3.98
C LEU A 46 -4.55 -15.01 -3.65
N VAL A 47 -3.69 -15.24 -2.65
CA VAL A 47 -2.61 -14.30 -2.30
C VAL A 47 -1.64 -14.10 -3.46
N PHE A 48 -1.25 -15.17 -4.16
CA PHE A 48 -0.41 -15.07 -5.37
C PHE A 48 -1.11 -14.34 -6.52
N ILE A 49 -2.42 -14.55 -6.70
CA ILE A 49 -3.20 -13.80 -7.69
C ILE A 49 -3.23 -12.31 -7.33
N CYS A 50 -3.51 -11.96 -6.07
CA CYS A 50 -3.47 -10.57 -5.61
C CYS A 50 -2.11 -9.94 -5.84
N PHE A 51 -1.03 -10.64 -5.51
CA PHE A 51 0.34 -10.18 -5.75
C PHE A 51 0.62 -9.99 -7.25
N GLY A 52 0.19 -10.95 -8.08
CA GLY A 52 0.32 -10.87 -9.54
C GLY A 52 -0.45 -9.70 -10.14
N LEU A 53 -1.65 -9.41 -9.64
CA LEU A 53 -2.46 -8.26 -10.09
C LEU A 53 -1.87 -6.93 -9.59
N GLU A 54 -1.43 -6.88 -8.34
CA GLU A 54 -0.82 -5.71 -7.71
C GLU A 54 0.41 -5.23 -8.50
N TRP A 55 1.24 -6.15 -8.99
CA TRP A 55 2.41 -5.82 -9.81
C TRP A 55 2.08 -5.73 -11.29
N GLY A 56 1.36 -6.72 -11.81
CA GLY A 56 1.12 -6.89 -13.24
C GLY A 56 0.30 -5.76 -13.84
N VAL A 57 -0.73 -5.27 -13.14
CA VAL A 57 -1.60 -4.21 -13.65
C VAL A 57 -0.82 -2.88 -13.78
N PRO A 58 -0.15 -2.35 -12.74
CA PRO A 58 0.69 -1.17 -12.87
C PRO A 58 1.80 -1.30 -13.92
N VAL A 59 2.50 -2.44 -13.96
CA VAL A 59 3.58 -2.66 -14.94
C VAL A 59 3.02 -2.64 -16.36
N ALA A 60 1.94 -3.35 -16.65
CA ALA A 60 1.36 -3.41 -17.99
C ALA A 60 0.87 -2.04 -18.46
N ILE A 61 0.19 -1.32 -17.58
CA ILE A 61 -0.29 0.04 -17.82
C ILE A 61 0.89 0.99 -18.10
N ASN A 62 1.92 0.97 -17.25
CA ASN A 62 3.05 1.88 -17.38
C ASN A 62 4.00 1.52 -18.52
N LEU A 63 4.07 0.25 -18.90
CA LEU A 63 4.90 -0.22 -20.01
C LEU A 63 4.39 0.34 -21.34
N GLY A 64 3.07 0.48 -21.48
CA GLY A 64 2.46 1.18 -22.61
C GLY A 64 2.99 2.60 -22.76
N TYR A 65 3.13 3.36 -21.67
CA TYR A 65 3.72 4.72 -21.72
C TYR A 65 5.20 4.71 -21.99
N PHE A 66 5.94 3.77 -21.39
CA PHE A 66 7.37 3.65 -21.64
C PHE A 66 7.65 3.42 -23.13
N ILE A 67 6.88 2.54 -23.77
CA ILE A 67 7.01 2.22 -25.20
C ILE A 67 6.52 3.38 -26.08
N ALA A 68 5.37 3.99 -25.78
CA ALA A 68 4.83 5.09 -26.57
C ALA A 68 5.71 6.36 -26.50
N GLY A 69 6.29 6.64 -25.32
CA GLY A 69 7.23 7.74 -25.09
C GLY A 69 8.63 7.53 -25.67
N CYS A 70 8.93 6.35 -26.23
CA CYS A 70 10.23 6.02 -26.84
C CYS A 70 10.40 6.52 -28.29
N ARG A 71 9.42 7.23 -28.87
CA ARG A 71 9.46 7.66 -30.29
C ARG A 71 10.29 8.92 -30.59
N GLY A 72 10.98 9.53 -29.61
CA GLY A 72 11.86 10.69 -29.84
C GLY A 72 13.17 10.59 -29.08
N ASP A 73 14.27 11.04 -29.66
CA ASP A 73 15.56 11.18 -28.98
C ASP A 73 15.49 12.40 -28.04
N LEU A 74 15.57 12.15 -26.73
CA LEU A 74 15.66 13.22 -25.74
C LEU A 74 17.11 13.70 -25.70
N VAL A 75 17.42 14.74 -26.48
CA VAL A 75 18.76 15.32 -26.55
C VAL A 75 18.87 16.54 -25.62
N ASP A 76 17.75 17.19 -25.28
CA ASP A 76 17.76 18.46 -24.53
C ASP A 76 16.94 18.45 -23.23
N ILE A 77 17.30 19.31 -22.26
CA ILE A 77 16.60 19.49 -20.97
C ILE A 77 15.16 19.97 -21.20
N ALA A 78 14.93 20.75 -22.25
CA ALA A 78 13.60 21.18 -22.68
C ALA A 78 12.71 19.98 -23.05
N ASP A 79 13.27 18.98 -23.72
CA ASP A 79 12.54 17.76 -24.07
C ASP A 79 12.28 16.89 -22.84
N ILE A 80 13.18 16.89 -21.85
CA ILE A 80 12.94 16.23 -20.56
C ILE A 80 11.76 16.90 -19.85
N ARG A 81 11.66 18.23 -19.83
CA ARG A 81 10.54 18.96 -19.22
C ARG A 81 9.23 18.74 -19.97
N SER A 82 9.25 18.66 -21.30
CA SER A 82 8.08 18.37 -22.14
C SER A 82 7.60 16.92 -22.01
N LEU A 83 8.53 15.97 -21.93
CA LEU A 83 8.23 14.58 -21.59
C LEU A 83 7.64 14.50 -20.18
N TYR A 84 8.22 15.23 -19.22
CA TYR A 84 7.70 15.29 -17.86
C TYR A 84 6.29 15.88 -17.83
N SER A 85 5.99 16.93 -18.60
CA SER A 85 4.64 17.52 -18.63
C SER A 85 3.61 16.56 -19.23
N THR A 86 3.90 15.94 -20.37
CA THR A 86 2.98 15.03 -21.07
C THR A 86 2.80 13.72 -20.31
N CYS A 87 3.90 13.14 -19.79
CA CYS A 87 3.82 12.01 -18.87
C CYS A 87 3.13 12.42 -17.56
N SER A 88 3.30 13.65 -17.07
CA SER A 88 2.66 14.10 -15.82
C SER A 88 1.15 14.19 -15.95
N THR A 89 0.59 14.56 -17.11
CA THR A 89 -0.88 14.66 -17.25
C THR A 89 -1.52 13.28 -17.21
N MET A 90 -1.02 12.32 -18.00
CA MET A 90 -1.51 10.94 -17.95
C MET A 90 -1.19 10.25 -16.62
N ALA A 91 0.04 10.37 -16.12
CA ALA A 91 0.42 9.83 -14.81
C ALA A 91 -0.40 10.47 -13.67
N SER A 92 -0.83 11.73 -13.83
CA SER A 92 -1.79 12.34 -12.91
C SER A 92 -3.13 11.62 -13.00
N TYR A 93 -3.80 11.49 -14.15
CA TYR A 93 -5.08 10.76 -14.19
C TYR A 93 -5.01 9.35 -13.59
N GLN A 94 -3.91 8.65 -13.82
CA GLN A 94 -3.67 7.34 -13.21
C GLN A 94 -3.46 7.39 -11.71
N TRP A 95 -2.68 8.36 -11.24
CA TRP A 95 -2.50 8.64 -9.84
C TRP A 95 -3.85 8.86 -9.15
N TRP A 96 -4.66 9.74 -9.73
CA TRP A 96 -5.99 10.07 -9.25
C TRP A 96 -6.90 8.84 -9.19
N PHE A 97 -6.87 8.00 -10.24
CA PHE A 97 -7.63 6.77 -10.29
C PHE A 97 -7.15 5.76 -9.24
N CYS A 98 -5.85 5.48 -9.14
CA CYS A 98 -5.32 4.48 -8.21
C CYS A 98 -5.52 4.89 -6.75
N VAL A 99 -5.23 6.15 -6.42
CA VAL A 99 -5.44 6.71 -5.08
C VAL A 99 -6.93 6.79 -4.77
N GLY A 100 -7.74 7.23 -5.73
CA GLY A 100 -9.19 7.32 -5.58
C GLY A 100 -9.82 5.96 -5.29
N LEU A 101 -9.54 4.97 -6.14
CA LEU A 101 -10.04 3.61 -6.02
C LEU A 101 -9.59 2.96 -4.70
N SER A 102 -8.30 3.03 -4.39
CA SER A 102 -7.73 2.42 -3.19
C SER A 102 -8.24 3.11 -1.92
N GLY A 103 -8.26 4.45 -1.92
CA GLY A 103 -8.79 5.27 -0.85
C GLY A 103 -10.24 4.93 -0.53
N CYS A 104 -11.14 5.02 -1.52
CA CYS A 104 -12.56 4.68 -1.34
C CYS A 104 -12.74 3.24 -0.83
N THR A 105 -12.03 2.27 -1.43
CA THR A 105 -12.13 0.87 -1.02
C THR A 105 -11.69 0.66 0.42
N CYS A 106 -10.56 1.26 0.82
CA CYS A 106 -10.05 1.18 2.18
C CYS A 106 -10.96 1.89 3.19
N ILE A 107 -11.50 3.09 2.88
CA ILE A 107 -12.47 3.78 3.75
C ILE A 107 -13.64 2.84 4.05
N VAL A 108 -14.25 2.28 3.00
CA VAL A 108 -15.41 1.39 3.15
C VAL A 108 -15.04 0.14 3.94
N CYS A 109 -13.96 -0.54 3.56
CA CYS A 109 -13.56 -1.79 4.19
C CYS A 109 -13.21 -1.63 5.67
N TYR A 110 -12.42 -0.60 6.02
CA TYR A 110 -12.02 -0.37 7.42
C TYR A 110 -13.16 0.17 8.26
N SER A 111 -14.03 1.01 7.70
CA SER A 111 -15.23 1.48 8.43
C SER A 111 -16.16 0.32 8.77
N VAL A 112 -16.44 -0.55 7.80
CA VAL A 112 -17.26 -1.75 8.03
C VAL A 112 -16.59 -2.69 9.02
N SER A 113 -15.28 -2.94 8.87
CA SER A 113 -14.51 -3.78 9.81
C SER A 113 -14.56 -3.25 11.23
N PHE A 114 -14.44 -1.93 11.42
CA PHE A 114 -14.53 -1.28 12.72
C PHE A 114 -15.92 -1.41 13.33
N HIS A 115 -16.98 -1.19 12.55
CA HIS A 115 -18.36 -1.37 12.99
C HIS A 115 -18.65 -2.82 13.39
N LEU A 116 -18.20 -3.80 12.60
CA LEU A 116 -18.36 -5.22 12.90
C LEU A 116 -17.55 -5.63 14.14
N SER A 117 -16.32 -5.13 14.28
CA SER A 117 -15.48 -5.41 15.44
C SER A 117 -16.09 -4.92 16.75
N ARG A 118 -16.83 -3.80 16.74
CA ARG A 118 -17.55 -3.31 17.92
C ARG A 118 -18.76 -4.16 18.28
N ARG A 119 -19.41 -4.80 17.29
CA ARG A 119 -20.59 -5.64 17.50
C ARG A 119 -20.23 -7.05 17.95
N GLN A 120 -19.08 -7.57 17.54
CA GLN A 120 -18.63 -8.91 17.85
C GLN A 120 -17.86 -8.95 19.20
N LYS A 121 -18.53 -9.35 20.28
CA LYS A 121 -17.93 -9.48 21.64
C LYS A 121 -16.91 -10.63 21.78
N LYS A 122 -16.77 -11.49 20.78
CA LYS A 122 -15.95 -12.72 20.82
C LYS A 122 -14.62 -12.65 20.06
N LEU A 123 -14.27 -11.50 19.48
CA LEU A 123 -13.01 -11.38 18.74
C LEU A 123 -11.84 -11.45 19.71
N SER A 124 -10.79 -12.16 19.29
CA SER A 124 -9.55 -12.22 20.06
C SER A 124 -8.87 -10.85 20.07
N GLU A 125 -8.16 -10.55 21.15
CA GLU A 125 -7.35 -9.34 21.28
C GLU A 125 -6.34 -9.19 20.12
N LEU A 126 -5.91 -10.31 19.54
CA LEU A 126 -5.03 -10.36 18.38
C LEU A 126 -5.69 -9.74 17.13
N GLU A 127 -6.96 -10.04 16.87
CA GLU A 127 -7.68 -9.55 15.68
C GLU A 127 -7.90 -8.04 15.75
N GLN A 128 -8.20 -7.51 16.95
CA GLN A 128 -8.30 -6.07 17.17
C GLN A 128 -6.95 -5.36 16.95
N LYS A 129 -5.84 -5.95 17.43
CA LYS A 129 -4.49 -5.42 17.17
C LYS A 129 -4.13 -5.46 15.69
N LEU A 130 -4.52 -6.50 14.97
CA LEU A 130 -4.30 -6.61 13.52
C LEU A 130 -5.13 -5.60 12.72
N LEU A 131 -6.36 -5.30 13.15
CA LEU A 131 -7.16 -4.24 12.56
C LEU A 131 -6.50 -2.87 12.78
N LEU A 132 -6.11 -2.56 14.02
CA LEU A 132 -5.41 -1.32 14.35
C LEU A 132 -4.12 -1.17 13.52
N CYS A 133 -3.32 -2.24 13.43
CA CYS A 133 -2.12 -2.30 12.58
C CYS A 133 -2.43 -1.94 11.12
N SER A 134 -3.51 -2.49 10.58
CA SER A 134 -3.87 -2.30 9.17
C SER A 134 -4.39 -0.88 8.91
N VAL A 135 -5.12 -0.31 9.87
CA VAL A 135 -5.53 1.10 9.83
C VAL A 135 -4.32 2.03 9.90
N LEU A 136 -3.36 1.75 10.80
CA LEU A 136 -2.13 2.53 10.91
C LEU A 136 -1.29 2.47 9.62
N GLN A 137 -1.22 1.30 8.97
CA GLN A 137 -0.56 1.16 7.67
C GLN A 137 -1.28 1.89 6.55
N ALA A 138 -2.60 2.05 6.65
CA ALA A 138 -3.40 2.76 5.68
C ALA A 138 -3.38 4.29 5.90
N LEU A 139 -2.88 4.80 7.02
CA LEU A 139 -2.77 6.25 7.28
C LEU A 139 -2.00 7.00 6.18
N PRO A 140 -0.80 6.56 5.76
CA PRO A 140 -0.10 7.11 4.59
C PRO A 140 -0.97 7.21 3.33
N MET A 141 -1.79 6.20 3.08
CA MET A 141 -2.66 6.19 1.92
C MET A 141 -3.82 7.17 2.10
N PHE A 142 -4.42 7.26 3.29
CA PHE A 142 -5.48 8.23 3.59
C PHE A 142 -5.01 9.68 3.50
N THR A 143 -3.81 9.98 3.97
CA THR A 143 -3.25 11.33 3.86
C THR A 143 -3.02 11.72 2.40
N GLU A 144 -2.56 10.79 1.56
CA GLU A 144 -2.44 11.00 0.12
C GLU A 144 -3.78 11.10 -0.62
N PHE A 145 -4.79 10.35 -0.18
CA PHE A 145 -6.15 10.45 -0.70
C PHE A 145 -6.75 11.82 -0.39
N LEU A 146 -6.67 12.28 0.86
CA LEU A 146 -7.11 13.61 1.27
C LEU A 146 -6.34 14.71 0.52
N ARG A 147 -5.02 14.57 0.37
CA ARG A 147 -4.21 15.49 -0.43
C ARG A 147 -4.71 15.59 -1.86
N THR A 148 -5.01 14.46 -2.49
CA THR A 148 -5.52 14.42 -3.86
C THR A 148 -6.88 15.12 -3.96
N ILE A 149 -7.78 14.91 -3.00
CA ILE A 149 -9.06 15.64 -2.92
C ILE A 149 -8.82 17.15 -2.77
N ILE A 150 -7.96 17.56 -1.83
CA ILE A 150 -7.65 18.98 -1.60
C ILE A 150 -7.07 19.60 -2.87
N GLN A 151 -6.14 18.91 -3.54
CA GLN A 151 -5.55 19.37 -4.79
C GLN A 151 -6.62 19.52 -5.88
N PHE A 152 -7.65 18.69 -5.90
CA PHE A 152 -8.76 18.78 -6.86
C PHE A 152 -9.58 20.02 -6.63
N LEU A 153 -9.94 20.23 -5.36
CA LEU A 153 -10.77 21.34 -4.93
C LEU A 153 -10.02 22.65 -5.16
N LEU A 154 -8.73 22.70 -4.84
CA LEU A 154 -7.88 23.85 -5.12
C LEU A 154 -7.76 24.11 -6.63
N LEU A 155 -7.53 23.08 -7.45
CA LEU A 155 -7.50 23.24 -8.91
C LEU A 155 -8.83 23.78 -9.42
N TYR A 156 -9.96 23.25 -8.92
CA TYR A 156 -11.29 23.70 -9.28
C TYR A 156 -11.53 25.17 -8.89
N VAL A 157 -11.14 25.58 -7.68
CA VAL A 157 -11.22 26.98 -7.22
C VAL A 157 -10.30 27.89 -8.05
N PHE A 158 -9.07 27.47 -8.32
CA PHE A 158 -8.12 28.24 -9.12
C PHE A 158 -8.55 28.41 -10.58
N MET A 159 -9.21 27.39 -11.15
CA MET A 159 -9.83 27.47 -12.48
C MET A 159 -11.01 28.45 -12.53
N ILE A 160 -11.71 28.65 -11.41
CA ILE A 160 -12.80 29.63 -11.28
C ILE A 160 -12.25 31.04 -11.05
N GLU A 161 -11.15 31.18 -10.30
CA GLU A 161 -10.61 32.48 -9.89
C GLU A 161 -9.47 33.03 -10.75
N ASN A 162 -9.13 32.40 -11.89
CA ASN A 162 -8.04 32.82 -12.79
C ASN A 162 -6.66 32.98 -12.10
N TYR A 163 -6.41 32.20 -11.05
CA TYR A 163 -5.13 32.24 -10.35
C TYR A 163 -4.09 31.44 -11.14
N THR A 164 -2.96 32.06 -11.47
CA THR A 164 -1.94 31.42 -12.30
C THR A 164 -1.18 30.37 -11.51
N ALA A 165 -0.99 29.19 -12.13
CA ALA A 165 -0.23 28.06 -11.60
C ALA A 165 1.25 28.39 -11.29
N ASP A 166 1.71 29.58 -11.68
CA ASP A 166 3.07 30.08 -11.45
C ASP A 166 3.31 30.69 -10.06
N SER A 167 2.27 30.81 -9.23
CA SER A 167 2.41 31.34 -7.87
C SER A 167 3.44 30.53 -7.07
N TRP A 168 4.29 31.24 -6.31
CA TRP A 168 5.29 30.61 -5.44
C TRP A 168 4.65 29.66 -4.42
N VAL A 169 3.40 29.95 -4.00
CA VAL A 169 2.59 29.11 -3.11
C VAL A 169 2.35 27.74 -3.74
N ALA A 170 1.91 27.69 -5.01
CA ALA A 170 1.66 26.43 -5.70
C ALA A 170 2.93 25.59 -5.85
N LYS A 171 4.07 26.24 -6.16
CA LYS A 171 5.38 25.57 -6.28
C LYS A 171 5.86 25.03 -4.94
N PHE A 172 5.82 25.84 -3.88
CA PHE A 172 6.19 25.44 -2.53
C PHE A 172 5.37 24.25 -2.02
N TRP A 173 4.04 24.29 -2.18
CA TRP A 173 3.18 23.17 -1.81
C TRP A 173 3.49 21.92 -2.63
N SER A 174 3.72 22.06 -3.95
CA SER A 174 4.08 20.91 -4.78
C SER A 174 5.39 20.24 -4.32
N GLU A 175 6.40 21.01 -3.91
CA GLU A 175 7.69 20.47 -3.45
C GLU A 175 7.60 19.81 -2.07
N VAL A 176 6.98 20.47 -1.09
CA VAL A 176 6.81 19.90 0.27
C VAL A 176 6.01 18.61 0.20
N LEU A 177 4.95 18.59 -0.61
CA LEU A 177 4.10 17.42 -0.77
C LEU A 177 4.83 16.28 -1.49
N TYR A 178 5.76 16.57 -2.40
CA TYR A 178 6.59 15.56 -3.06
C TYR A 178 7.42 14.76 -2.03
N TYR A 179 8.15 15.46 -1.15
CA TYR A 179 8.95 14.80 -0.11
C TYR A 179 8.12 14.07 0.94
N TYR A 180 6.91 14.57 1.22
CA TYR A 180 5.98 13.92 2.13
C TYR A 180 5.64 12.50 1.67
N ILE A 181 5.36 12.29 0.38
CA ILE A 181 5.05 10.96 -0.18
C ILE A 181 6.19 9.97 0.03
N ASP A 182 7.44 10.39 -0.21
CA ASP A 182 8.59 9.51 -0.08
C ASP A 182 8.79 9.07 1.38
N THR A 183 8.53 9.96 2.34
CA THR A 183 8.56 9.61 3.77
C THR A 183 7.44 8.65 4.15
N LEU A 184 6.26 8.79 3.55
CA LEU A 184 5.09 7.95 3.82
C LEU A 184 5.32 6.48 3.47
N VAL A 185 6.08 6.19 2.41
CA VAL A 185 6.43 4.80 2.02
C VAL A 185 7.26 4.08 3.08
N THR A 186 7.98 4.82 3.92
CA THR A 186 8.81 4.23 4.97
C THR A 186 8.03 3.81 6.21
N ILE A 187 6.82 4.33 6.42
CA ILE A 187 6.02 4.14 7.63
C ILE A 187 5.46 2.70 7.78
N PRO A 188 4.88 2.06 6.75
CA PRO A 188 4.22 0.76 6.89
C PRO A 188 5.10 -0.37 7.45
N PRO A 189 6.40 -0.51 7.06
CA PRO A 189 7.31 -1.48 7.69
C PRO A 189 7.48 -1.28 9.20
N TYR A 190 7.58 -0.04 9.68
CA TYR A 190 7.68 0.24 11.12
C TYR A 190 6.36 -0.06 11.84
N CYS A 191 5.21 0.27 11.22
CA CYS A 191 3.91 -0.11 11.76
C CYS A 191 3.77 -1.63 11.90
N LEU A 192 4.19 -2.41 10.89
CA LEU A 192 4.24 -3.88 10.96
C LEU A 192 5.11 -4.37 12.12
N LEU A 193 6.31 -3.81 12.26
CA LEU A 193 7.28 -4.23 13.28
C LEU A 193 6.78 -3.94 14.70
N LEU A 194 6.14 -2.79 14.91
CA LEU A 194 5.66 -2.36 16.24
C LEU A 194 4.41 -3.13 16.69
N THR A 195 3.54 -3.52 15.76
CA THR A 195 2.23 -4.09 16.07
C THR A 195 2.17 -5.61 15.94
N ASN A 196 2.98 -6.22 15.07
CA ASN A 196 2.99 -7.67 14.86
C ASN A 196 4.12 -8.34 15.64
N THR A 197 3.76 -9.01 16.73
CA THR A 197 4.69 -9.74 17.60
C THR A 197 5.42 -10.88 16.89
N HIS A 198 4.81 -11.53 15.90
CA HIS A 198 5.47 -12.57 15.11
C HIS A 198 6.56 -12.00 14.21
N VAL A 199 6.27 -10.91 13.50
CA VAL A 199 7.27 -10.20 12.68
C VAL A 199 8.41 -9.71 13.57
N ARG A 200 8.07 -9.08 14.70
CA ARG A 200 9.09 -8.62 15.67
C ARG A 200 9.97 -9.75 16.18
N ARG A 201 9.42 -10.94 16.45
CA ARG A 201 10.21 -12.12 16.82
C ARG A 201 11.13 -12.58 15.70
N LEU A 202 10.72 -12.54 14.43
CA LEU A 202 11.62 -12.87 13.32
C LEU A 202 12.83 -11.93 13.24
N PHE A 203 12.64 -10.64 13.54
CA PHE A 203 13.74 -9.66 13.58
C PHE A 203 14.61 -9.79 14.85
N LEU A 204 14.02 -10.04 16.02
CA LEU A 204 14.74 -10.10 17.29
C LEU A 204 15.37 -11.48 17.60
N CYS A 205 14.77 -12.58 17.14
CA CYS A 205 15.26 -13.95 17.41
C CYS A 205 16.41 -14.39 16.50
N ARG A 206 16.98 -13.50 15.68
CA ARG A 206 18.15 -13.82 14.84
C ARG A 206 19.46 -13.99 15.64
N LYS A 207 19.45 -13.78 16.96
CA LYS A 207 20.58 -14.06 17.88
C LYS A 207 20.28 -15.20 18.86
N LYS A 208 20.12 -16.43 18.36
CA LYS A 208 20.33 -17.66 19.17
C LYS A 208 20.48 -18.93 18.32
N HIS A 209 21.30 -18.88 17.27
CA HIS A 209 21.72 -20.09 16.55
C HIS A 209 23.19 -20.01 16.11
N THR A 210 24.06 -19.66 17.06
CA THR A 210 25.49 -19.97 17.00
C THR A 210 25.91 -20.45 18.38
N GLY A 211 25.98 -21.77 18.56
CA GLY A 211 26.47 -22.39 19.79
C GLY A 211 25.45 -23.28 20.52
N SER A 212 25.00 -24.36 19.88
CA SER A 212 24.75 -25.60 20.61
C SER A 212 24.81 -26.75 19.61
N SER A 213 26.03 -27.21 19.39
CA SER A 213 26.27 -28.57 18.91
C SER A 213 25.69 -29.54 19.94
N ALA A 214 24.92 -30.50 19.44
CA ALA A 214 24.72 -31.84 20.00
C ALA A 214 24.26 -31.95 21.46
N THR A 215 22.96 -32.17 21.66
CA THR A 215 22.53 -33.31 22.49
C THR A 215 21.14 -33.78 22.06
N ARG A 216 21.15 -34.76 21.16
CA ARG A 216 20.03 -35.64 20.88
C ARG A 216 19.84 -36.53 22.11
N VAL A 217 18.79 -36.30 22.91
CA VAL A 217 18.27 -37.33 23.82
C VAL A 217 16.76 -37.44 23.61
N SER A 218 16.41 -38.62 23.12
CA SER A 218 15.08 -39.19 23.03
C SER A 218 14.40 -39.31 24.39
N SER A 219 13.15 -38.88 24.49
CA SER A 219 12.16 -39.63 25.26
C SER A 219 10.75 -39.37 24.71
N LEU A 220 10.22 -40.41 24.06
CA LEU A 220 8.80 -40.72 24.00
C LEU A 220 8.13 -40.44 25.36
N GLY A 221 7.03 -39.70 25.35
CA GLY A 221 6.22 -39.46 26.54
C GLY A 221 4.79 -39.06 26.16
N LYS A 222 3.93 -40.08 26.02
CA LYS A 222 2.48 -40.02 25.79
C LYS A 222 1.76 -39.02 26.70
N THR A 223 0.83 -38.21 26.15
CA THR A 223 -0.41 -37.86 26.86
C THR A 223 -1.55 -37.41 25.94
N LYS A 224 -2.50 -38.35 25.79
CA LYS A 224 -3.96 -38.30 25.61
C LYS A 224 -4.66 -37.02 25.11
N ILE A 225 -5.34 -37.24 23.98
CA ILE A 225 -6.58 -36.58 23.53
C ILE A 225 -7.66 -36.71 24.63
N VAL A 226 -8.31 -35.60 24.98
CA VAL A 226 -9.54 -35.57 25.78
C VAL A 226 -10.68 -35.14 24.87
N GLU A 227 -11.55 -36.08 24.55
CA GLU A 227 -12.92 -35.82 24.07
C GLU A 227 -13.75 -35.32 25.26
N ILE A 228 -14.54 -34.27 25.04
CA ILE A 228 -15.61 -33.85 25.96
C ILE A 228 -16.93 -34.03 25.22
N LYS A 229 -17.80 -34.83 25.84
CA LYS A 229 -19.21 -35.07 25.48
C LYS A 229 -20.07 -33.82 25.61
#